data_AF-Q97UL2-F1
#
_entry.id   AF-Q97UL2-F1
#
_cell.length_a   1.000
_cell.length_b   1.000
_cell.length_c   1.000
_cell.angle_alpha   90.00
_cell.angle_beta   90.00
_cell.angle_gamma   90.00
#
_symmetry.space_group_name_H-M   'P 1'
#
loop_
_entity.id
_entity.type
_entity.pdbx_description
1 polymer ?
#
loop_
_entity_poly.entity_id
_entity_poly.type
_entity_poly.pdbx_seq_one_letter_code
_entity_poly.pdbx_strand_id
1 'polypeptide(L)' 'MVYRQCIRWKKGLVNTQCEIEVQISDDDEVYVIKNGIVKRVKGENDIIPYINTISPAFRALVLYFVRL' A
#
# COMPACT_ATOMS: atom_id res chain seq x y z
N MET A 1 3.83 15.07 -0.16
CA MET A 1 4.69 14.06 0.49
C MET A 1 4.13 12.67 0.22
N VAL A 2 4.83 11.82 -0.54
CA VAL A 2 4.36 10.46 -0.84
C VAL A 2 4.70 9.52 0.32
N TYR A 3 3.68 9.06 1.04
CA TYR A 3 3.84 8.02 2.06
C TYR A 3 3.80 6.65 1.38
N ARG A 4 4.78 5.79 1.63
CA ARG A 4 4.84 4.45 1.05
C ARG A 4 5.21 3.40 2.08
N GLN A 5 4.59 2.22 1.97
CA GLN A 5 5.00 1.06 2.73
C GLN A 5 5.09 -0.17 1.84
N CYS A 6 6.27 -0.80 1.90
CA CYS A 6 6.61 -1.97 1.12
C CYS A 6 6.58 -3.23 2.01
N ILE A 7 5.84 -4.24 1.55
CA ILE A 7 5.85 -5.60 2.09
C ILE A 7 6.79 -6.43 1.23
N ARG A 8 7.89 -6.90 1.82
CA ARG A 8 8.81 -7.85 1.17
C ARG A 8 8.52 -9.26 1.67
N TRP A 9 8.31 -10.20 0.74
CA TRP A 9 8.28 -11.62 1.08
C TRP A 9 9.57 -12.30 0.57
N LYS A 10 10.22 -12.98 1.52
CA LYS A 10 11.41 -13.85 1.45
C LYS A 10 12.82 -13.21 1.47
N LYS A 11 13.52 -13.57 2.55
CA LYS A 11 14.96 -13.82 2.64
C LYS A 11 15.44 -14.62 1.41
N GLY A 12 16.44 -14.11 0.69
CA GLY A 12 17.33 -14.97 -0.10
C GLY A 12 17.73 -14.53 -1.50
N LEU A 13 17.13 -13.49 -2.10
CA LEU A 13 17.48 -13.08 -3.48
C LEU A 13 17.74 -11.57 -3.58
N VAL A 14 18.83 -11.25 -4.29
CA VAL A 14 19.52 -9.94 -4.33
C VAL A 14 18.72 -8.84 -5.05
N ASN A 15 17.55 -9.14 -5.61
CA ASN A 15 16.63 -8.16 -6.19
C ASN A 15 15.30 -8.16 -5.41
N THR A 16 15.28 -7.42 -4.30
CA THR A 16 14.11 -7.31 -3.43
C THR A 16 13.13 -6.25 -3.97
N GLN A 17 12.41 -6.60 -5.04
CA GLN A 17 11.21 -5.87 -5.45
C GLN A 17 10.14 -6.01 -4.35
N CYS A 18 9.39 -4.93 -4.10
CA CYS A 18 8.25 -4.95 -3.19
C CYS A 18 7.17 -5.86 -3.76
N GLU A 19 6.74 -6.87 -3.00
CA GLU A 19 5.64 -7.74 -3.45
C GLU A 19 4.33 -6.96 -3.44
N ILE A 20 4.12 -6.21 -2.36
CA ILE A 20 3.00 -5.29 -2.20
C ILE A 20 3.59 -3.98 -1.72
N GLU A 21 3.23 -2.90 -2.39
CA GLU A 21 3.54 -1.55 -1.98
C GLU A 21 2.25 -0.75 -1.92
N VAL A 22 1.99 -0.11 -0.78
CA VAL A 22 0.85 0.78 -0.62
C VAL A 22 1.39 2.20 -0.55
N GLN A 23 0.88 3.08 -1.41
CA GLN A 23 1.29 4.48 -1.51
C GLN A 23 0.10 5.41 -1.25
N ILE A 24 0.37 6.55 -0.64
CA ILE A 24 -0.54 7.70 -0.53
C ILE A 24 0.16 8.83 -1.29
N SER A 25 -0.48 9.35 -2.35
CA SER A 25 0.07 10.41 -3.19
C SER A 25 -0.04 11.78 -2.52
N ASP A 26 0.52 12.79 -3.18
CA ASP A 26 0.42 14.19 -2.75
C ASP A 26 -1.00 14.77 -2.91
N ASP A 27 -1.83 14.11 -3.72
CA ASP A 27 -3.24 14.44 -3.95
C ASP A 27 -4.18 13.64 -3.01
N ASP A 28 -3.64 13.11 -1.90
CA ASP A 28 -4.35 12.29 -0.91
C ASP A 28 -4.95 10.99 -1.49
N GLU A 29 -4.50 10.57 -2.67
CA GLU A 29 -4.99 9.36 -3.33
C GLU A 29 -4.20 8.12 -2.92
N VAL A 30 -4.91 7.02 -2.66
CA VAL A 30 -4.29 5.76 -2.24
C VAL A 30 -4.11 4.81 -3.43
N TYR A 31 -2.92 4.21 -3.52
CA TYR A 31 -2.54 3.25 -4.54
C TYR A 31 -2.01 1.96 -3.92
N VAL A 32 -2.33 0.84 -4.53
CA VAL A 32 -1.72 -0.46 -4.26
C VAL A 32 -0.95 -0.90 -5.49
N ILE A 33 0.32 -1.19 -5.30
CA ILE A 33 1.22 -1.71 -6.31
C ILE A 33 1.51 -3.16 -5.93
N LYS A 34 1.15 -4.10 -6.79
CA LYS A 34 1.42 -5.52 -6.57
C LYS A 34 2.00 -6.13 -7.83
N ASN A 35 3.18 -6.72 -7.74
CA ASN A 35 3.90 -7.31 -8.89
C ASN A 35 4.02 -6.33 -10.08
N GLY A 36 4.24 -5.04 -9.82
CA GLY A 36 4.34 -3.99 -10.84
C GLY A 36 3.00 -3.46 -11.38
N ILE A 37 1.87 -4.03 -10.98
CA ILE A 37 0.53 -3.55 -11.35
C ILE A 37 0.11 -2.49 -10.35
N VAL A 38 -0.16 -1.28 -10.84
CA VAL A 38 -0.66 -0.14 -10.03
C VAL A 38 -2.18 -0.11 -10.08
N LYS A 39 -2.83 -0.14 -8.92
CA LYS A 39 -4.29 0.00 -8.77
C LYS A 39 -4.60 1.15 -7.82
N ARG A 40 -5.43 2.10 -8.26
CA ARG A 40 -6.01 3.14 -7.40
C ARG A 40 -7.10 2.53 -6.51
N VAL A 41 -7.08 2.88 -5.22
CA VAL A 41 -8.09 2.53 -4.23
C VAL A 41 -9.21 3.57 -4.30
N LYS A 42 -10.45 3.12 -4.51
CA LYS A 42 -11.62 4.02 -4.60
C LYS A 42 -12.52 3.96 -3.35
N GLY A 43 -12.23 3.05 -2.44
CA GLY A 43 -12.97 2.85 -1.21
C GLY A 43 -12.37 1.71 -0.38
N GLU A 44 -12.87 1.52 0.84
CA GLU A 44 -12.27 0.56 1.78
C GLU A 44 -12.21 -0.87 1.23
N ASN A 45 -13.24 -1.28 0.49
CA ASN A 45 -13.31 -2.61 -0.11
C ASN A 45 -12.14 -2.92 -1.05
N ASP A 46 -11.53 -1.91 -1.68
CA ASP A 46 -10.39 -2.08 -2.57
C ASP A 46 -9.08 -2.36 -1.80
N ILE A 47 -8.97 -1.89 -0.55
CA ILE A 47 -7.74 -1.97 0.26
C ILE A 47 -7.81 -3.04 1.35
N ILE A 48 -9.00 -3.48 1.79
CA ILE A 48 -9.19 -4.54 2.81
C ILE A 48 -8.29 -5.78 2.58
N PRO A 49 -8.10 -6.29 1.34
CA PRO A 49 -7.24 -7.46 1.12
C PRO A 49 -5.76 -7.23 1.49
N TYR A 50 -5.32 -5.97 1.56
CA TYR A 50 -3.93 -5.56 1.77
C TYR A 50 -3.72 -4.81 3.10
N ILE A 51 -4.78 -4.27 3.71
CA ILE A 51 -4.69 -3.42 4.90
C ILE A 51 -4.10 -4.15 6.12
N ASN A 52 -4.23 -5.49 6.18
CA ASN A 52 -3.69 -6.29 7.28
C ASN A 52 -2.22 -6.69 7.07
N THR A 53 -1.66 -6.47 5.87
CA THR A 53 -0.24 -6.76 5.61
C THR A 53 0.65 -5.59 6.03
N ILE A 54 0.13 -4.35 5.95
CA ILE A 54 0.80 -3.12 6.37
C ILE A 54 0.81 -2.92 7.89
N SER A 55 1.73 -2.08 8.38
CA SER A 55 1.87 -1.79 9.81
C SER A 55 0.62 -1.08 10.35
N PRO A 56 0.27 -1.26 11.65
CA PRO A 56 -0.92 -0.64 12.23
C PRO A 56 -1.00 0.88 12.07
N ALA A 57 0.13 1.57 12.23
CA ALA A 57 0.20 3.03 12.05
C ALA A 57 -0.05 3.44 10.58
N PHE A 58 0.53 2.71 9.63
CA PHE A 58 0.32 2.98 8.21
C PHE A 58 -1.10 2.64 7.76
N ARG A 59 -1.68 1.57 8.31
CA ARG A 59 -3.09 1.23 8.14
C ARG A 59 -4.03 2.35 8.57
N ALA A 60 -3.78 2.98 9.72
CA ALA A 60 -4.61 4.09 10.19
C ALA A 60 -4.58 5.27 9.22
N LEU A 61 -3.39 5.61 8.68
CA LEU A 61 -3.24 6.64 7.64
C LEU A 61 -4.00 6.28 6.37
N VAL A 62 -3.81 5.06 5.85
CA VAL A 62 -4.48 4.61 4.62
C VAL A 62 -6.00 4.65 4.77
N LEU A 63 -6.56 4.19 5.89
CA LEU A 63 -8.01 4.22 6.12
C LEU A 63 -8.54 5.66 6.27
N TYR A 64 -7.74 6.58 6.82
CA TYR A 64 -8.12 7.99 6.87
C TYR A 64 -8.30 8.58 5.47
N PHE A 65 -7.33 8.37 4.56
CA PHE A 65 -7.40 8.89 3.19
C PHE A 65 -8.44 8.20 2.32
N VAL A 66 -8.73 6.92 2.56
CA VAL A 66 -9.75 6.18 1.78
C VAL A 66 -11.19 6.56 2.19
N ARG A 67 -11.39 7.16 3.37
CA ARG A 67 -12.71 7.58 3.89
C ARG A 67 -13.07 9.04 3.60
N LEU A 68 -12.09 9.86 3.22
CA LEU A 68 -12.29 11.26 2.81
C LEU A 68 -12.92 11.32 1.41
#